data_AF-A0A7J6VV64-F1
#
_entry.id   AF-A0A7J6VV64-F1
#
_cell.length_a   1.000
_cell.length_b   1.000
_cell.length_c   1.000
_cell.angle_alpha   90.00
_cell.angle_beta   90.00
_cell.angle_gamma   90.00
#
_symmetry.space_group_name_H-M   'P 1'
#
loop_
_entity.id
_entity.type
_entity.pdbx_description
1 polymer ?
#
loop_
_entity_poly.entity_id
_entity_poly.type
_entity_poly.pdbx_seq_one_letter_code
_entity_poly.pdbx_strand_id
1 'polypeptide(L)'
;MMPATSDTSADEEKKFESEIMATTRNTATARTLSLLTFCCLCWISMAYKPGDVVPMSKMGQYHSSRTVWLDMIGRQCPIFGVNREVLIRIEKPSGYTGADAYKISFQVGKEKYLIPWLLLINRKSQEVPMVDVHLRYSGNDLHGVTAKVIDMPHHCM
;
A
#
# COMPACT_ATOMS: atom_id res chain seq x y z
N MET A 1 -16.89 -72.34 40.41
CA MET A 1 -16.51 -71.80 39.08
C MET A 1 -16.70 -70.29 39.16
N MET A 2 -15.60 -69.55 39.41
CA MET A 2 -15.62 -68.08 39.48
C MET A 2 -14.67 -67.54 38.41
N PRO A 3 -15.06 -66.53 37.62
CA PRO A 3 -14.24 -66.01 36.53
C PRO A 3 -13.24 -64.96 37.04
N ALA A 4 -12.11 -64.87 36.33
CA ALA A 4 -10.97 -64.03 36.62
C ALA A 4 -11.26 -62.53 36.46
N THR A 5 -10.73 -61.71 37.37
CA THR A 5 -10.85 -60.24 37.42
C THR A 5 -9.57 -59.52 36.99
N SER A 6 -8.77 -60.08 36.07
CA SER A 6 -7.46 -59.52 35.68
C SER A 6 -7.50 -58.55 34.49
N ASP A 7 -8.48 -58.69 33.59
CA ASP A 7 -8.37 -58.09 32.25
C ASP A 7 -8.82 -56.63 32.18
N THR A 8 -9.57 -56.15 33.18
CA THR A 8 -10.12 -54.78 33.20
C THR A 8 -9.05 -53.71 33.44
N SER A 9 -7.94 -54.04 34.10
CA SER A 9 -6.89 -53.08 34.46
C SER A 9 -6.01 -52.64 33.27
N ALA A 10 -5.68 -53.57 32.37
CA ALA A 10 -4.82 -53.30 31.23
C ALA A 10 -5.51 -52.48 30.12
N ASP A 11 -6.84 -52.58 30.01
CA ASP A 11 -7.62 -51.81 29.05
C ASP A 11 -7.82 -50.36 29.50
N GLU A 12 -7.89 -50.09 30.81
CA GLU A 12 -7.93 -48.72 31.33
C GLU A 12 -6.59 -48.00 31.14
N GLU A 13 -5.46 -48.70 31.31
CA GLU A 13 -4.13 -48.12 31.07
C GLU A 13 -3.93 -47.73 29.60
N LYS A 14 -4.33 -48.60 28.66
CA LYS A 14 -4.27 -48.28 27.22
C LYS A 14 -5.18 -47.13 26.84
N LYS A 15 -6.36 -47.04 27.46
CA LYS A 15 -7.30 -45.93 27.23
C LYS A 15 -6.70 -44.61 27.71
N PHE A 16 -6.09 -44.60 28.89
CA PHE A 16 -5.43 -43.43 29.47
C PHE A 16 -4.24 -42.96 28.60
N GLU A 17 -3.37 -43.87 28.15
CA GLU A 17 -2.27 -43.56 27.23
C GLU A 17 -2.76 -42.98 25.90
N SER A 18 -3.87 -43.53 25.36
CA SER A 18 -4.48 -43.02 24.13
C SER A 18 -5.03 -41.59 24.29
N GLU A 19 -5.58 -41.26 25.46
CA GLU A 19 -6.14 -39.95 25.79
C GLU A 19 -5.04 -38.90 25.95
N ILE A 20 -3.91 -39.26 26.58
CA ILE A 20 -2.72 -38.40 26.71
C ILE A 20 -2.11 -38.12 25.33
N MET A 21 -1.96 -39.14 24.48
CA MET A 21 -1.41 -38.96 23.13
C MET A 21 -2.33 -38.11 22.24
N ALA A 22 -3.65 -38.27 22.34
CA ALA A 22 -4.62 -37.46 21.59
C ALA A 22 -4.59 -35.98 22.05
N THR A 23 -4.53 -35.75 23.36
CA THR A 23 -4.44 -34.41 23.96
C THR A 23 -3.14 -33.69 23.58
N THR A 24 -2.03 -34.41 23.56
CA THR A 24 -0.70 -33.88 23.16
C THR A 24 -0.64 -33.55 21.67
N ARG A 25 -1.25 -34.38 20.79
CA ARG A 25 -1.37 -34.07 19.36
C ARG A 25 -2.21 -32.83 19.10
N ASN A 26 -3.34 -32.68 19.80
CA ASN A 26 -4.25 -31.54 19.64
C ASN A 26 -3.62 -30.21 20.12
N THR A 27 -2.81 -30.25 21.18
CA THR A 27 -2.04 -29.08 21.64
C THR A 27 -0.87 -28.74 20.71
N ALA A 28 -0.20 -29.74 20.14
CA ALA A 28 0.86 -29.53 19.16
C ALA A 28 0.33 -28.95 17.83
N THR A 29 -0.80 -29.43 17.32
CA THR A 29 -1.44 -28.89 16.12
C THR A 29 -1.96 -27.47 16.33
N ALA A 30 -2.58 -27.18 17.48
CA ALA A 30 -3.02 -25.82 17.83
C ALA A 30 -1.85 -24.82 17.92
N ARG A 31 -0.72 -25.24 18.51
CA ARG A 31 0.51 -24.41 18.56
C ARG A 31 1.08 -24.13 17.18
N THR A 32 1.11 -25.14 16.32
CA THR A 32 1.63 -25.00 14.95
C THR A 32 0.74 -24.07 14.13
N LEU A 33 -0.59 -24.20 14.25
CA LEU A 33 -1.55 -23.34 13.57
C LEU A 33 -1.44 -21.88 14.07
N SER A 34 -1.28 -21.68 15.38
CA SER A 34 -1.09 -20.35 15.97
C SER A 34 0.19 -19.67 15.47
N LEU A 35 1.31 -20.40 15.40
CA LEU A 35 2.56 -19.91 14.84
C LEU A 35 2.45 -19.56 13.35
N LEU A 36 1.77 -20.40 12.56
CA LEU A 36 1.54 -20.14 11.14
C LEU A 36 0.70 -18.87 10.93
N THR A 37 -0.33 -18.69 11.76
CA THR A 37 -1.22 -17.52 11.74
C THR A 37 -0.44 -16.24 12.07
N PHE A 38 0.42 -16.29 13.09
CA PHE A 38 1.27 -15.16 13.47
C PHE A 38 2.31 -14.82 12.38
N CYS A 39 2.89 -15.83 11.74
CA CYS A 39 3.84 -15.64 10.64
C CYS A 39 3.17 -14.98 9.42
N CYS A 40 1.95 -15.40 9.08
CA CYS A 40 1.15 -14.77 8.02
C CYS A 40 0.79 -13.32 8.33
N LEU A 41 0.49 -12.99 9.59
CA LEU A 41 0.16 -11.63 10.02
C LEU A 41 1.36 -10.67 9.94
N CYS A 42 2.58 -11.15 10.19
CA CYS A 42 3.80 -10.35 10.05
C CYS A 42 4.06 -9.87 8.61
N TRP A 43 3.61 -10.63 7.60
CA TRP A 43 3.86 -10.29 6.19
C TRP A 43 3.00 -9.13 5.71
N ILE A 44 1.88 -8.86 6.36
CA ILE A 44 0.90 -7.83 5.99
C ILE A 44 1.28 -6.46 6.60
N SER A 45 2.16 -6.45 7.61
CA SER A 45 2.66 -5.26 8.30
C SER A 45 3.83 -4.62 7.55
N MET A 46 3.58 -4.13 6.33
CA MET A 46 4.58 -3.37 5.56
C MET A 46 4.38 -1.88 5.83
N ALA A 47 4.97 -1.38 6.91
CA ALA A 47 4.95 0.04 7.25
C ALA A 47 6.14 0.76 6.57
N TYR A 48 5.95 2.02 6.14
CA TYR A 48 6.98 2.80 5.46
C TYR A 48 8.05 3.26 6.44
N LYS A 49 9.31 3.12 6.06
CA LYS A 49 10.45 3.71 6.76
C LYS A 49 10.84 5.03 6.08
N PRO A 50 11.41 6.00 6.83
CA PRO A 50 11.99 7.19 6.22
C PRO A 50 13.01 6.81 5.15
N GLY A 51 12.85 7.36 3.94
CA GLY A 51 13.66 6.99 2.77
C GLY A 51 13.01 5.97 1.83
N ASP A 52 11.93 5.30 2.25
CA ASP A 52 11.21 4.38 1.36
C ASP A 52 10.48 5.13 0.25
N VAL A 53 10.47 4.53 -0.94
CA VAL A 53 9.71 5.05 -2.07
C VAL A 53 8.24 4.77 -1.85
N VAL A 54 7.41 5.80 -1.89
CA VAL A 54 5.95 5.68 -1.83
C VAL A 54 5.44 5.53 -3.27
N PRO A 55 4.91 4.34 -3.67
CA PRO A 55 4.48 4.12 -5.05
C PRO A 55 3.42 5.13 -5.47
N MET A 56 3.57 5.68 -6.67
CA MET A 56 2.66 6.66 -7.23
C MET A 56 2.39 6.35 -8.70
N SER A 57 1.15 6.54 -9.13
CA SER A 57 0.75 6.51 -10.53
C SER A 57 0.02 7.80 -10.89
N LYS A 58 -0.03 8.12 -12.19
CA LYS A 58 -0.66 9.34 -12.71
C LYS A 58 -1.58 9.04 -13.89
N MET A 59 -2.62 9.85 -14.03
CA MET A 59 -3.53 9.84 -15.17
C MET A 59 -3.76 11.27 -15.65
N GLY A 60 -3.66 11.49 -16.96
CA GLY A 60 -3.94 12.77 -17.60
C GLY A 60 -5.32 12.82 -18.22
N GLN A 61 -5.89 14.03 -18.32
CA GLN A 61 -7.08 14.30 -19.13
C GLN A 61 -6.89 15.56 -19.96
N TYR A 62 -7.16 15.44 -21.25
CA TYR A 62 -7.17 16.54 -22.22
C TYR A 62 -8.36 16.37 -23.16
N HIS A 63 -9.13 17.44 -23.39
CA HIS A 63 -10.30 17.41 -24.29
C HIS A 63 -11.25 16.22 -24.02
N SER A 64 -11.58 15.98 -22.74
CA SER A 64 -12.35 14.83 -22.26
C SER A 64 -11.73 13.44 -22.50
N SER A 65 -10.68 13.32 -23.30
CA SER A 65 -9.87 12.12 -23.47
C SER A 65 -8.97 11.90 -22.26
N ARG A 66 -8.92 10.66 -21.77
CA ARG A 66 -8.13 10.27 -20.59
C ARG A 66 -7.03 9.31 -21.02
N THR A 67 -5.85 9.48 -20.45
CA THR A 67 -4.80 8.47 -20.55
C THR A 67 -5.14 7.31 -19.60
N VAL A 68 -4.47 6.17 -19.80
CA VAL A 68 -4.48 5.10 -18.78
C VAL A 68 -3.68 5.59 -17.56
N TRP A 69 -3.91 4.96 -16.41
CA TRP A 69 -3.02 5.08 -15.26
C TRP A 69 -1.62 4.60 -15.65
N LEU A 70 -0.63 5.44 -15.39
CA LEU A 70 0.77 5.17 -15.66
C LEU A 70 1.54 5.22 -14.35
N ASP A 71 2.21 4.13 -14.03
CA ASP A 71 3.09 4.07 -12.88
C ASP A 71 4.29 5.01 -13.06
N MET A 72 4.63 5.72 -11.99
CA MET A 72 5.80 6.58 -11.98
C MET A 72 7.04 5.76 -11.64
N ILE A 73 8.15 6.08 -12.30
CA ILE A 73 9.44 5.47 -12.00
C ILE A 73 9.80 5.81 -10.55
N GLY A 74 10.43 4.90 -9.80
CA GLY A 74 10.74 5.13 -8.38
C GLY A 74 11.52 6.42 -8.09
N ARG A 75 12.32 6.91 -9.06
CA ARG A 75 13.00 8.21 -8.98
C ARG A 75 12.09 9.42 -9.15
N GLN A 76 10.84 9.25 -9.53
CA GLN A 76 9.84 10.31 -9.65
C GLN A 76 8.79 10.24 -8.55
N CYS A 77 8.64 9.07 -7.92
CA CYS A 77 7.77 8.87 -6.78
C CYS A 77 8.24 9.69 -5.56
N PRO A 78 7.30 10.07 -4.67
CA PRO A 78 7.65 10.69 -3.40
C PRO A 78 8.41 9.70 -2.49
N ILE A 79 9.26 10.27 -1.65
CA ILE A 79 10.01 9.52 -0.63
C ILE A 79 9.36 9.78 0.73
N PHE A 80 9.13 8.73 1.48
CA PHE A 80 8.51 8.82 2.80
C PHE A 80 9.41 9.60 3.77
N GLY A 81 8.86 10.64 4.40
CA GLY A 81 9.58 11.49 5.35
C GLY A 81 10.64 12.42 4.76
N VAL A 82 10.70 12.58 3.43
CA VAL A 82 11.70 13.44 2.76
C VAL A 82 11.02 14.39 1.78
N ASN A 83 11.23 15.69 1.98
CA ASN A 83 10.82 16.72 1.03
C ASN A 83 11.74 16.71 -0.19
N ARG A 84 11.15 16.67 -1.38
CA ARG A 84 11.88 16.65 -2.64
C ARG A 84 11.02 17.18 -3.77
N GLU A 85 11.67 17.80 -4.72
CA GLU A 85 11.05 18.28 -5.95
C GLU A 85 11.46 17.37 -7.11
N VAL A 86 10.53 17.18 -8.05
CA VAL A 86 10.69 16.22 -9.14
C VAL A 86 10.07 16.76 -10.40
N LEU A 87 10.80 16.68 -11.50
CA LEU A 87 10.25 16.92 -12.82
C LEU A 87 9.51 15.69 -13.33
N ILE A 88 8.20 15.85 -13.52
CA ILE A 88 7.34 14.82 -14.12
C ILE A 88 7.11 15.20 -15.58
N ARG A 89 7.51 14.31 -16.50
CA ARG A 89 7.25 14.50 -17.92
C ARG A 89 5.77 14.26 -18.21
N ILE A 90 5.14 15.26 -18.82
CA ILE A 90 3.79 15.14 -19.38
C ILE A 90 3.95 14.88 -20.87
N GLU A 91 3.44 13.74 -21.32
CA GLU A 91 3.39 13.44 -22.75
C GLU A 91 2.41 14.39 -23.41
N LYS A 92 2.79 14.92 -24.58
CA LYS A 92 1.91 15.79 -25.35
C LYS A 92 0.67 14.98 -25.75
N PRO A 93 -0.54 15.36 -25.31
CA PRO A 93 -1.74 14.60 -25.65
C PRO A 93 -1.99 14.66 -27.16
N SER A 94 -2.61 13.62 -27.70
CA SER A 94 -3.01 13.58 -29.11
C SER A 94 -3.94 14.75 -29.42
N GLY A 95 -3.64 15.50 -30.49
CA GLY A 95 -4.42 16.68 -30.85
C GLY A 95 -4.26 17.87 -29.90
N TYR A 96 -3.12 18.00 -29.20
CA TYR A 96 -2.84 19.19 -28.40
C TYR A 96 -2.83 20.46 -29.28
N THR A 97 -3.85 21.29 -29.09
CA THR A 97 -4.03 22.59 -29.77
C THR A 97 -3.73 23.77 -28.84
N GLY A 98 -3.49 23.53 -27.55
CA GLY A 98 -3.38 24.58 -26.53
C GLY A 98 -4.72 25.27 -26.22
N ALA A 99 -5.80 24.86 -26.87
CA ALA A 99 -7.12 25.41 -26.65
C ALA A 99 -7.76 24.84 -25.38
N ASP A 100 -7.47 23.61 -24.95
CA ASP A 100 -8.14 23.04 -23.78
C ASP A 100 -7.23 22.93 -22.56
N ALA A 101 -7.85 22.96 -21.39
CA ALA A 101 -7.12 22.82 -20.15
C ALA A 101 -6.69 21.37 -19.93
N TYR A 102 -5.46 21.18 -19.47
CA TYR A 102 -4.94 19.87 -19.10
C TYR A 102 -5.16 19.61 -17.62
N LYS A 103 -5.73 18.45 -17.29
CA LYS A 103 -5.93 18.00 -15.92
C LYS A 103 -5.09 16.75 -15.63
N ILE A 104 -4.66 16.59 -14.39
CA ILE A 104 -3.93 15.41 -13.94
C ILE A 104 -4.54 14.88 -12.64
N SER A 105 -4.50 13.56 -12.46
CA SER A 105 -4.90 12.86 -11.24
C SER A 105 -3.77 11.92 -10.83
N PHE A 106 -3.66 11.64 -9.54
CA PHE A 106 -2.61 10.76 -9.01
C PHE A 106 -3.23 9.71 -8.09
N GLN A 107 -2.60 8.54 -8.04
CA GLN A 107 -2.83 7.55 -6.98
C GLN A 107 -1.51 7.37 -6.22
N VAL A 108 -1.59 7.25 -4.90
CA VAL A 108 -0.42 7.20 -4.03
C VAL A 108 -0.57 6.08 -3.00
N GLY A 109 0.54 5.41 -2.71
CA GLY A 109 0.63 4.38 -1.67
C GLY A 109 -0.06 3.09 -2.07
N LYS A 110 0.28 2.54 -3.24
CA LYS A 110 -0.35 1.32 -3.81
C LYS A 110 -1.86 1.53 -4.02
N GLU A 111 -2.21 2.64 -4.66
CA GLU A 111 -3.59 3.01 -5.02
C GLU A 111 -4.53 3.28 -3.82
N LYS A 112 -4.01 3.28 -2.60
CA LYS A 112 -4.78 3.54 -1.37
C LYS A 112 -5.36 4.96 -1.34
N TYR A 113 -4.64 5.95 -1.86
CA TYR A 113 -5.04 7.35 -1.84
C TYR A 113 -5.20 7.90 -3.25
N LEU A 114 -6.42 8.28 -3.62
CA LEU A 114 -6.72 8.97 -4.86
C LEU A 114 -6.69 10.48 -4.66
N ILE A 115 -5.86 11.15 -5.45
CA ILE A 115 -5.85 12.61 -5.58
C ILE A 115 -6.77 12.98 -6.76
N PRO A 116 -7.84 13.76 -6.53
CA PRO A 116 -8.78 14.12 -7.58
C PRO A 116 -8.13 14.98 -8.66
N TRP A 117 -8.87 15.23 -9.75
CA TRP A 117 -8.39 16.02 -10.88
C TRP A 117 -7.89 17.41 -10.48
N LEU A 118 -6.61 17.66 -10.75
CA LEU A 118 -5.93 18.94 -10.60
C LEU A 118 -5.81 19.62 -11.97
N LEU A 119 -6.16 20.90 -12.05
CA LEU A 119 -6.03 21.70 -13.28
C LEU A 119 -4.58 22.19 -13.41
N LEU A 120 -3.82 21.64 -14.35
CA LEU A 120 -2.38 21.85 -14.43
C LEU A 120 -1.99 22.86 -15.51
N ILE A 121 -2.53 22.73 -16.73
CA ILE A 121 -2.30 23.70 -17.81
C ILE A 121 -3.61 24.44 -18.07
N ASN A 122 -3.57 25.77 -17.95
CA ASN A 122 -4.71 26.65 -18.23
C ASN A 122 -4.32 27.68 -19.30
N ARG A 123 -5.29 28.16 -20.10
CA ARG A 123 -5.08 29.16 -21.16
C ARG A 123 -4.43 30.46 -20.69
N LYS A 124 -4.53 30.76 -19.39
CA LYS A 124 -4.13 32.05 -18.80
C LYS A 124 -2.80 32.05 -18.06
N SER A 125 -2.27 30.88 -17.68
CA SER A 125 -0.99 30.81 -16.96
C SER A 125 0.12 30.41 -17.93
N GLN A 126 1.16 31.24 -18.01
CA GLN A 126 2.37 30.96 -18.78
C GLN A 126 3.47 30.35 -17.90
N GLU A 127 3.25 30.28 -16.59
CA GLU A 127 4.22 29.74 -15.65
C GLU A 127 4.19 28.23 -15.62
N VAL A 128 5.33 27.62 -15.29
CA VAL A 128 5.44 26.18 -15.14
C VAL A 128 4.65 25.77 -13.88
N PRO A 129 3.57 24.98 -14.00
CA PRO A 129 2.79 24.61 -12.83
C PRO A 129 3.57 23.63 -11.97
N MET A 130 3.56 23.86 -10.66
CA MET A 130 4.12 22.94 -9.67
C MET A 130 2.98 22.31 -8.87
N VAL A 131 3.05 21.00 -8.64
CA VAL A 131 2.07 20.29 -7.79
C VAL A 131 2.72 20.05 -6.44
N ASP A 132 2.26 20.77 -5.42
CA ASP A 132 2.67 20.56 -4.04
C ASP A 132 1.86 19.40 -3.46
N VAL A 133 2.54 18.32 -3.09
CA VAL A 133 1.96 17.08 -2.55
C VAL A 133 2.41 16.89 -1.12
N HIS A 134 1.45 16.91 -0.20
CA HIS A 134 1.71 16.73 1.22
C HIS A 134 1.24 15.35 1.68
N LEU A 135 2.20 14.51 2.10
CA LEU A 135 1.95 13.20 2.69
C LEU A 135 1.66 13.37 4.19
N ARG A 136 0.48 12.93 4.65
CA ARG A 136 0.12 12.89 6.07
C ARG A 136 0.42 11.49 6.59
N TYR A 137 1.29 11.39 7.58
CA TYR A 137 1.70 10.12 8.17
C TYR A 137 1.88 10.24 9.68
N SER A 138 1.80 9.11 10.40
CA SER A 138 2.15 8.99 11.82
C SER A 138 3.00 7.75 12.01
N GLY A 139 4.15 7.90 12.65
CA GLY A 139 5.17 6.85 12.68
C GLY A 139 5.51 6.39 11.26
N ASN A 140 5.22 5.12 10.99
CA ASN A 140 5.52 4.47 9.70
C ASN A 140 4.27 4.33 8.80
N ASP A 141 3.12 4.84 9.23
CA ASP A 141 1.85 4.66 8.54
C ASP A 141 1.44 5.91 7.77
N LEU A 142 1.23 5.74 6.46
CA LEU A 142 0.64 6.77 5.63
C LEU A 142 -0.88 6.83 5.90
N HIS A 143 -1.36 8.00 6.32
CA HIS A 143 -2.75 8.28 6.66
C HIS A 143 -3.53 8.99 5.56
N GLY A 144 -2.85 9.79 4.73
CA GLY A 144 -3.51 10.47 3.63
C GLY A 144 -2.56 11.31 2.79
N VAL A 145 -3.09 11.81 1.69
CA VAL A 145 -2.37 12.69 0.78
C VAL A 145 -3.26 13.88 0.42
N THR A 146 -2.68 15.06 0.38
CA THR A 146 -3.32 16.27 -0.14
C THR A 146 -2.42 16.86 -1.22
N ALA A 147 -3.01 17.42 -2.26
CA ALA A 147 -2.24 18.09 -3.29
C ALA A 147 -2.92 19.37 -3.75
N LYS A 148 -2.11 20.36 -4.13
CA LYS A 148 -2.54 21.62 -4.71
C LYS A 148 -1.61 22.00 -5.85
N VAL A 149 -2.17 22.69 -6.84
CA VAL A 149 -1.37 23.31 -7.90
C VAL A 149 -0.95 24.69 -7.41
N ILE A 150 0.34 24.98 -7.48
CA ILE A 150 0.93 26.27 -7.15
C ILE A 150 1.80 26.73 -8.33
N ASP A 151 2.00 28.04 -8.39
CA ASP A 151 2.91 28.65 -9.34
C ASP A 151 4.36 28.32 -8.96
N MET A 152 5.25 28.27 -9.96
CA MET A 152 6.65 27.93 -9.73
C MET A 152 7.29 29.01 -8.84
N PRO A 153 7.90 28.68 -7.70
CA PRO A 153 8.57 29.66 -6.86
C PRO A 153 9.68 30.37 -7.64
N HIS A 154 9.63 31.70 -7.71
CA HIS A 154 10.62 32.51 -8.45
C HIS A 154 11.98 32.65 -7.75
N HIS A 155 12.19 31.99 -6.60
CA HIS A 155 13.34 32.23 -5.71
C HIS A 155 14.25 31.01 -5.47
N CYS A 156 14.11 29.94 -6.25
CA CYS A 156 15.06 28.82 -6.25
C CYS A 156 15.62 28.60 -7.66
N MET A 157 16.57 29.46 -8.05
CA MET A 157 17.62 29.14 -9.04
C MET A 157 18.97 29.57 -8.49
#